data_AF-A0AAU9WU55-F1
#
_entry.id   AF-A0AAU9WU55-F1
#
_cell.length_a   1.000
_cell.length_b   1.000
_cell.length_c   1.000
_cell.angle_alpha   90.00
_cell.angle_beta   90.00
_cell.angle_gamma   90.00
#
_symmetry.space_group_name_H-M   'P 1'
#
loop_
_entity.id
_entity.type
_entity.pdbx_description
1 polymer ?
#
loop_
_entity_poly.entity_id
_entity_poly.type
_entity_poly.pdbx_seq_one_letter_code
_entity_poly.pdbx_strand_id
1 'polypeptide(L)'
;VPRRIIEYQLHFEKHSSLTDAELDDVISDGLKTIHRCGYWNMCGHLHPRGHKVQWDPIQDSMRRLCLEEILMWALQLMAVRCRTYFVQAPLSLWHINGNHKLMR
;
A
#
# COMPACT_ATOMS: atom_id res chain seq x y z
N VAL A 1 13.95 17.49 10.45
CA VAL A 1 13.57 16.29 11.24
C VAL A 1 12.42 16.68 12.17
N PRO A 2 11.27 15.99 12.17
CA PRO A 2 10.11 16.42 12.95
C PRO A 2 10.38 16.26 14.45
N ARG A 3 10.08 17.30 15.24
CA ARG A 3 10.28 17.41 16.70
C ARG A 3 9.87 16.15 17.50
N ARG A 4 8.82 15.45 17.07
CA ARG A 4 8.29 14.24 17.73
C ARG A 4 9.24 13.03 17.66
N ILE A 5 10.05 12.90 16.62
CA ILE A 5 11.00 11.77 16.50
C ILE A 5 12.06 11.86 17.60
N ILE A 6 12.53 13.08 17.87
CA ILE A 6 13.54 13.37 18.88
C ILE A 6 12.93 13.19 20.28
N GLU A 7 11.74 13.72 20.50
CA GLU A 7 11.02 13.65 21.79
C GLU A 7 10.76 12.21 22.26
N TYR A 8 10.40 11.33 21.32
CA TYR A 8 10.11 9.92 21.61
C TYR A 8 11.28 8.96 21.34
N GLN A 9 12.48 9.48 21.04
CA GLN A 9 13.67 8.68 20.68
C GLN A 9 13.37 7.63 19.59
N LEU A 10 12.50 7.98 18.65
CA LEU A 10 12.13 7.07 17.58
C LEU A 10 13.28 6.95 16.60
N HIS A 11 13.59 5.71 16.21
CA HIS A 11 14.61 5.45 15.22
C HIS A 11 14.11 5.92 13.85
N PHE A 12 14.84 6.85 13.22
CA PHE A 12 14.56 7.29 11.85
C PHE A 12 15.54 6.61 10.90
N GLU A 13 15.03 5.70 10.09
CA GLU A 13 15.79 5.11 9.00
C GLU A 13 15.62 5.97 7.75
N LYS A 14 16.73 6.22 7.04
CA LYS A 14 16.68 6.96 5.78
C LYS A 14 16.02 6.10 4.71
N HIS A 15 15.22 6.74 3.86
CA HIS A 15 14.74 6.15 2.62
C HIS A 15 15.92 5.83 1.70
N SER A 16 15.75 4.81 0.87
CA SER A 16 16.73 4.45 -0.15
C SER A 16 16.92 5.62 -1.12
N SER A 17 18.17 6.01 -1.36
CA SER A 17 18.53 6.99 -2.40
C SER A 17 18.61 6.27 -3.74
N LEU A 18 17.46 5.97 -4.35
CA LEU A 18 17.38 5.46 -5.71
C LEU A 18 17.15 6.62 -6.67
N THR A 19 17.80 6.57 -7.83
CA THR A 19 17.44 7.42 -8.96
C THR A 19 16.12 6.95 -9.58
N ASP A 20 15.45 7.82 -10.32
CA ASP A 20 14.19 7.47 -10.99
C ASP A 20 14.36 6.29 -11.96
N ALA A 21 15.50 6.20 -12.64
CA ALA A 21 15.79 5.10 -13.57
C ALA A 21 15.98 3.76 -12.83
N GLU A 22 16.75 3.75 -11.75
CA GLU A 22 16.92 2.54 -10.91
C GLU A 22 15.59 2.11 -10.28
N LEU A 23 14.76 3.09 -9.87
CA LEU A 23 13.43 2.82 -9.33
C LEU A 23 12.51 2.20 -10.39
N ASP A 24 12.54 2.72 -11.61
CA ASP A 24 11.76 2.20 -12.73
C ASP A 24 12.17 0.76 -13.08
N ASP A 25 13.47 0.43 -13.07
CA ASP A 25 13.95 -0.93 -13.32
C ASP A 25 13.47 -1.93 -12.26
N VAL A 26 13.58 -1.57 -10.98
CA VAL A 26 13.16 -2.43 -9.88
C VAL A 26 11.63 -2.60 -9.87
N ILE A 27 10.87 -1.54 -10.20
CA ILE A 27 9.41 -1.61 -10.30
C ILE A 27 8.99 -2.45 -11.51
N SER A 28 9.69 -2.36 -12.64
CA SER A 28 9.45 -3.19 -13.82
C SER A 28 9.61 -4.68 -13.52
N ASP A 29 10.63 -5.06 -12.75
CA ASP A 29 10.81 -6.44 -12.27
C ASP A 29 9.65 -6.88 -11.35
N GLY A 30 9.24 -6.01 -10.43
CA GLY A 30 8.11 -6.25 -9.53
C GLY A 30 6.79 -6.43 -10.28
N LEU A 31 6.54 -5.64 -11.32
CA LEU A 31 5.33 -5.71 -12.16
C LEU A 31 5.27 -7.02 -12.97
N LYS A 32 6.41 -7.55 -13.41
CA LYS A 32 6.47 -8.87 -14.06
C LYS A 32 6.15 -10.01 -13.10
N THR A 33 6.46 -9.81 -11.82
CA THR A 33 6.30 -10.84 -10.79
C THR A 33 4.90 -10.82 -10.15
N ILE A 34 4.29 -9.64 -10.01
CA ILE A 34 3.01 -9.44 -9.34
C ILE A 34 1.97 -8.96 -10.35
N HIS A 35 1.04 -9.85 -10.72
CA HIS A 35 -0.12 -9.45 -11.51
C HIS A 35 -1.04 -8.51 -10.72
N ARG A 36 -1.58 -7.47 -11.36
CA ARG A 36 -2.44 -6.43 -10.79
C ARG A 36 -1.85 -5.78 -9.55
N CYS A 37 -0.57 -5.45 -9.64
CA CYS A 37 0.16 -4.84 -8.54
C CYS A 37 -0.37 -3.43 -8.27
N GLY A 38 -1.02 -3.23 -7.12
CA GLY A 38 -1.30 -1.89 -6.60
C GLY A 38 -0.09 -1.29 -5.89
N TYR A 39 -0.10 0.02 -5.65
CA TYR A 39 1.02 0.74 -5.03
C TYR A 39 1.49 0.15 -3.69
N TRP A 40 0.55 -0.28 -2.84
CA TRP A 40 0.85 -0.89 -1.54
C TRP A 40 1.53 -2.25 -1.67
N ASN A 41 1.11 -3.06 -2.65
CA ASN A 41 1.72 -4.36 -2.91
C ASN A 41 3.16 -4.16 -3.41
N MET A 42 3.39 -3.13 -4.24
CA MET A 42 4.73 -2.77 -4.69
C MET A 42 5.62 -2.35 -3.51
N CYS A 43 5.16 -1.46 -2.62
CA CYS A 43 5.90 -1.11 -1.41
C CYS A 43 6.26 -2.35 -0.57
N GLY A 44 5.29 -3.25 -0.37
CA GLY A 44 5.49 -4.49 0.38
C GLY A 44 6.46 -5.46 -0.29
N HIS A 45 6.54 -5.45 -1.62
CA HIS A 45 7.49 -6.24 -2.40
C HIS A 45 8.92 -5.67 -2.34
N LEU A 46 9.05 -4.35 -2.31
CA LEU A 46 10.32 -3.63 -2.28
C LEU A 46 10.98 -3.63 -0.89
N HIS A 47 10.18 -3.55 0.17
CA HIS A 47 10.67 -3.49 1.55
C HIS A 47 11.59 -4.65 1.97
N PRO A 48 11.23 -5.94 1.78
CA PRO A 48 12.10 -7.07 2.13
C PRO A 48 13.34 -7.17 1.25
N ARG A 49 13.35 -6.51 0.08
CA ARG A 49 14.51 -6.41 -0.81
C ARG A 49 15.47 -5.28 -0.42
N GLY A 50 15.19 -4.56 0.66
CA GLY A 50 16.01 -3.44 1.14
C GLY A 50 15.70 -2.09 0.48
N HIS A 51 14.69 -2.02 -0.39
CA HIS A 51 14.26 -0.79 -1.04
C HIS A 51 13.15 -0.12 -0.21
N LYS A 52 13.56 0.82 0.65
CA LYS A 52 12.65 1.66 1.46
C LYS A 52 12.38 2.97 0.74
N VAL A 53 11.54 2.90 -0.30
CA VAL A 53 11.18 4.05 -1.13
C VAL A 53 9.91 4.72 -0.59
N GLN A 54 9.80 6.03 -0.79
CA GLN A 54 8.58 6.77 -0.48
C GLN A 54 7.43 6.39 -1.43
N TRP A 55 6.21 6.71 -1.03
CA TRP A 55 5.03 6.33 -1.80
C TRP A 55 4.89 7.12 -3.11
N ASP A 56 5.18 8.42 -3.10
CA ASP A 56 5.02 9.28 -4.28
C ASP A 56 5.90 8.85 -5.47
N PRO A 57 7.21 8.56 -5.28
CA PRO A 57 8.05 8.06 -6.38
C PRO A 57 7.60 6.72 -6.95
N ILE A 58 7.11 5.80 -6.10
CA ILE A 58 6.56 4.51 -6.55
C ILE A 58 5.32 4.74 -7.39
N GLN A 59 4.43 5.63 -6.95
CA GLN A 59 3.21 5.95 -7.67
C GLN A 59 3.52 6.54 -9.06
N ASP A 60 4.46 7.47 -9.13
CA ASP A 60 4.84 8.11 -10.38
C ASP A 60 5.56 7.14 -11.33
N SER A 61 6.47 6.30 -10.80
CA SER A 61 7.12 5.24 -11.58
C SER A 61 6.12 4.24 -12.16
N MET A 62 5.21 3.72 -11.33
CA MET A 62 4.20 2.76 -11.80
C MET A 62 3.27 3.39 -12.84
N ARG A 63 2.91 4.68 -12.70
CA ARG A 63 2.13 5.41 -13.72
C ARG A 63 2.87 5.55 -15.05
N ARG A 64 4.20 5.71 -15.03
CA ARG A 64 5.04 5.74 -16.25
C ARG A 64 5.14 4.36 -16.90
N LEU A 65 5.31 3.30 -16.10
CA LEU A 65 5.62 1.96 -16.58
C LEU A 65 4.41 1.13 -17.00
N CYS A 66 3.28 1.24 -16.29
CA CYS A 66 2.09 0.47 -16.65
C CYS A 66 0.80 1.03 -16.02
N LEU A 67 0.01 1.75 -16.83
CA LEU A 67 -1.33 2.21 -16.44
C LEU A 67 -2.36 1.07 -16.36
N GLU A 68 -2.18 0.01 -17.15
CA GLU A 68 -3.15 -1.08 -17.27
C GLU A 68 -3.26 -1.92 -15.98
N GLU A 69 -2.14 -2.36 -15.42
CA GLU A 69 -2.11 -3.16 -14.19
C GLU A 69 -2.67 -2.37 -12.99
N ILE A 70 -2.38 -1.07 -12.93
CA ILE A 70 -2.94 -0.15 -11.93
C ILE A 70 -4.46 -0.01 -12.12
N LEU A 71 -4.92 0.18 -13.35
CA LEU A 71 -6.34 0.32 -13.66
C LEU A 71 -7.11 -0.96 -13.31
N MET A 72 -6.55 -2.12 -13.65
CA MET A 72 -7.14 -3.42 -13.33
C MET A 72 -7.22 -3.67 -11.82
N TRP A 73 -6.18 -3.30 -11.06
CA TRP A 73 -6.22 -3.31 -9.60
C TRP A 73 -7.31 -2.36 -9.07
N ALA A 74 -7.39 -1.14 -9.59
CA ALA A 74 -8.39 -0.16 -9.15
C ALA A 74 -9.82 -0.64 -9.42
N LEU A 75 -10.07 -1.21 -10.61
CA LEU A 75 -11.35 -1.83 -10.96
C LEU A 75 -11.69 -3.00 -10.04
N GLN A 76 -10.72 -3.85 -9.71
CA GLN A 76 -10.90 -4.95 -8.78
C GLN A 76 -11.29 -4.44 -7.39
N LEU A 77 -10.66 -3.38 -6.88
CA LEU A 77 -11.03 -2.76 -5.60
C LEU A 77 -12.41 -2.12 -5.64
N MET A 78 -12.77 -1.44 -6.73
CA MET A 78 -14.11 -0.86 -6.89
C MET A 78 -15.20 -1.93 -7.02
N ALA A 79 -14.86 -3.10 -7.57
CA ALA A 79 -15.74 -4.26 -7.61
C ALA A 79 -15.96 -4.89 -6.22
N VAL A 80 -15.04 -4.69 -5.27
CA VAL A 80 -15.28 -5.06 -3.87
C VAL A 80 -16.34 -4.13 -3.30
N ARG A 81 -17.58 -4.63 -3.20
CA ARG A 81 -18.68 -3.93 -2.54
C ARG A 81 -18.38 -3.79 -1.04
N CYS A 82 -17.83 -2.65 -0.64
CA CYS A 82 -17.82 -2.21 0.75
C CYS A 82 -19.27 -2.00 1.21
N ARG A 83 -19.78 -2.93 2.03
CA ARG A 83 -21.12 -2.80 2.59
C ARG A 83 -21.08 -1.84 3.77
N THR A 84 -21.77 -0.72 3.66
CA THR A 84 -22.06 0.15 4.80
C THR A 84 -23.13 -0.53 5.64
N TYR A 85 -22.80 -0.87 6.88
CA TYR A 85 -23.76 -1.37 7.84
C TYR A 85 -24.12 -0.25 8.81
N PHE A 86 -25.42 -0.01 8.99
CA PHE A 86 -25.92 0.83 10.06
C PHE A 86 -26.31 -0.07 11.24
N VAL A 87 -25.80 0.22 12.42
CA VAL A 87 -26.09 -0.52 13.65
C VAL A 87 -26.66 0.42 14.69
N GLN A 88 -27.69 -0.02 15.40
CA GLN A 88 -28.38 0.80 16.41
C GLN A 88 -27.56 0.96 17.70
N ALA A 89 -26.62 0.06 17.97
CA ALA A 89 -25.71 0.12 19.11
C ALA A 89 -24.39 -0.62 18.80
N PRO A 90 -23.27 -0.28 19.49
CA PRO A 90 -22.06 -1.08 19.47
C PRO A 90 -22.41 -2.55 19.77
N LEU A 91 -21.79 -3.48 19.03
CA LEU A 91 -22.05 -4.94 19.07
C LEU A 91 -23.30 -5.43 18.32
N SER A 92 -24.26 -4.63 17.85
CA SER A 92 -25.47 -5.21 17.21
C SER A 92 -25.24 -5.89 15.84
N LEU A 93 -24.00 -5.90 15.31
CA LEU A 93 -23.58 -6.60 14.08
C LEU A 93 -23.07 -8.04 14.34
N TRP A 94 -23.40 -8.64 15.50
CA TRP A 94 -22.84 -9.92 15.94
C TRP A 94 -23.02 -11.10 14.95
N HIS A 95 -24.02 -11.08 14.06
CA HIS A 95 -24.43 -12.31 13.35
C HIS A 95 -24.33 -12.31 11.82
N ILE A 96 -24.05 -11.19 11.15
CA ILE A 96 -24.22 -11.13 9.69
C ILE A 96 -22.96 -11.50 8.90
N ASN A 97 -21.75 -11.30 9.44
CA ASN A 97 -20.54 -11.41 8.60
C ASN A 97 -19.30 -12.02 9.26
N GLY A 98 -19.41 -12.64 10.45
CA GLY A 98 -18.31 -13.38 11.10
C GLY A 98 -16.99 -12.62 11.30
N ASN A 99 -17.01 -11.27 11.19
CA ASN A 99 -15.79 -10.47 11.18
C ASN A 99 -15.49 -9.98 12.60
N HIS A 100 -14.88 -10.86 13.38
CA HIS A 100 -14.60 -10.69 14.81
C HIS A 100 -13.50 -9.64 15.13
N LYS A 101 -12.86 -9.04 14.09
CA LYS A 101 -11.75 -8.09 14.25
C LYS A 101 -12.17 -6.69 14.74
N LEU A 102 -13.46 -6.42 14.92
CA LEU A 102 -13.97 -5.14 15.44
C LEU A 102 -14.28 -5.17 16.96
N MET A 103 -13.86 -6.21 17.66
CA MET A 103 -13.95 -6.31 19.11
C MET A 103 -12.67 -5.75 19.76
N ARG A 104 -12.81 -4.66 20.53
CA ARG A 104 -11.83 -4.18 21.51
C ARG A 104 -12.53 -4.02 22.84
#